data_AF-A0A3M1FN61-F1
#
_entry.id   AF-A0A3M1FN61-F1
#
_cell.length_a   1.000
_cell.length_b   1.000
_cell.length_c   1.000
_cell.angle_alpha   90.00
_cell.angle_beta   90.00
_cell.angle_gamma   90.00
#
_symmetry.space_group_name_H-M   'P 1'
#
loop_
_entity.id
_entity.type
_entity.pdbx_description
1 polymer ?
#
loop_
_entity_poly.entity_id
_entity_poly.type
_entity_poly.pdbx_seq_one_letter_code
_entity_poly.pdbx_strand_id
1 'polypeptide(L)'
;TIQDIWGAKDPRTGEWVVLCAVSPGYGISNPGILKINRNQTVEIIPWVSGRAARSVWFEDPALIFACGSGILRRTPLGRWEEIGGVEVIPAKTERIRGIALNDIFVVGHFGHIAHFNGNGFSVFRPNGAILYLSCDYQNNLMVAVGEDGRKGYLLRMWR
;
A
#
# COMPACT_ATOMS: atom_id res chain seq x y z
N THR A 1 -1.41 15.10 -5.98
CA THR A 1 -2.11 15.21 -4.69
C THR A 1 -1.66 14.10 -3.76
N ILE A 2 -1.70 14.33 -2.45
CA ILE A 2 -1.47 13.28 -1.46
C ILE A 2 -2.63 12.28 -1.57
N GLN A 3 -2.30 10.99 -1.68
CA GLN A 3 -3.27 9.90 -1.88
C GLN A 3 -3.52 9.13 -0.58
N ASP A 4 -2.49 9.02 0.25
CA ASP A 4 -2.49 8.26 1.50
C ASP A 4 -1.39 8.78 2.42
N ILE A 5 -1.56 8.54 3.71
CA ILE A 5 -0.59 8.85 4.76
C ILE A 5 -0.52 7.69 5.74
N TRP A 6 0.69 7.30 6.13
CA TRP A 6 0.91 6.28 7.14
C TRP A 6 2.05 6.69 8.07
N GLY A 7 1.90 6.37 9.35
CA GLY A 7 2.94 6.61 10.34
C GLY A 7 3.09 5.42 11.27
N ALA A 8 4.34 5.09 11.58
CA ALA A 8 4.70 4.10 12.59
C ALA A 8 5.96 4.56 13.34
N LYS A 9 6.16 4.03 14.55
CA LYS A 9 7.40 4.26 15.30
C LYS A 9 8.50 3.39 14.73
N ASP A 10 9.65 4.00 14.49
CA ASP A 10 10.86 3.27 14.17
C ASP A 10 11.27 2.41 15.38
N PRO A 11 11.38 1.07 15.24
CA PRO A 11 11.69 0.18 16.36
C PRO A 11 13.10 0.37 16.91
N ARG A 12 14.01 0.98 16.12
CA ARG A 12 15.42 1.19 16.49
C ARG A 12 15.62 2.47 17.29
N THR A 13 14.78 3.48 17.06
CA THR A 13 14.93 4.81 17.70
C THR A 13 13.75 5.20 18.59
N GLY A 14 12.60 4.53 18.46
CA GLY A 14 11.33 4.90 19.11
C GLY A 14 10.64 6.12 18.49
N GLU A 15 11.24 6.71 17.46
CA GLU A 15 10.78 7.96 16.86
C GLU A 15 9.71 7.69 15.80
N TRP A 16 8.67 8.53 15.76
CA TRP A 16 7.68 8.51 14.67
C TRP A 16 8.30 8.83 13.31
N VAL A 17 8.00 7.97 12.33
CA VAL A 17 8.21 8.22 10.91
C VAL A 17 6.83 8.33 10.26
N VAL A 18 6.66 9.34 9.39
CA VAL A 18 5.41 9.58 8.66
C VAL A 18 5.72 9.67 7.18
N LEU A 19 5.07 8.83 6.39
CA LEU A 19 5.19 8.78 4.94
C LEU A 19 3.86 9.11 4.27
N CYS A 20 3.93 9.84 3.16
CA CYS A 20 2.79 10.13 2.30
C CYS A 20 3.00 9.54 0.92
N ALA A 21 2.02 8.80 0.41
CA ALA A 21 1.98 8.43 -0.99
C ALA A 21 1.44 9.60 -1.81
N VAL A 22 2.17 9.99 -2.85
CA VAL A 22 1.81 11.13 -3.70
C VAL A 22 1.75 10.67 -5.15
N SER A 23 0.57 10.83 -5.74
CA SER A 23 0.39 10.70 -7.18
C SER A 23 0.14 12.08 -7.76
N PRO A 24 0.82 12.49 -8.82
CA PRO A 24 0.46 13.70 -9.51
C PRO A 24 -0.95 13.54 -10.10
N GLY A 25 -1.74 14.61 -10.05
CA GLY A 25 -2.86 14.72 -10.99
C GLY A 25 -2.25 14.87 -12.38
N TYR A 26 -2.89 14.32 -13.41
CA TYR A 26 -2.45 14.35 -14.82
C TYR A 26 -1.52 15.54 -15.13
N GLY A 27 -0.23 15.27 -15.37
CA GLY A 27 0.69 16.21 -16.03
C GLY A 27 1.80 16.89 -15.20
N ILE A 28 2.01 16.61 -13.91
CA ILE A 28 3.06 17.33 -13.14
C ILE A 28 3.88 16.42 -12.20
N SER A 29 5.16 16.23 -12.52
CA SER A 29 6.25 15.63 -11.69
C SER A 29 6.09 14.17 -11.21
N ASN A 30 7.21 13.55 -10.85
CA ASN A 30 7.29 12.11 -10.55
C ASN A 30 6.35 11.74 -9.37
N PRO A 31 5.43 10.77 -9.54
CA PRO A 31 4.79 10.11 -8.39
C PRO A 31 5.85 9.65 -7.42
N GLY A 32 5.57 9.71 -6.12
CA GLY A 32 6.56 9.30 -5.15
C GLY A 32 6.08 9.21 -3.72
N ILE A 33 7.02 8.95 -2.84
CA ILE A 33 6.80 8.87 -1.40
C ILE A 33 7.48 10.08 -0.77
N LEU A 34 6.72 10.83 0.01
CA LEU A 34 7.25 11.93 0.81
C LEU A 34 7.41 11.46 2.25
N LYS A 35 8.49 11.86 2.91
CA LYS A 35 8.67 11.70 4.34
C LYS A 35 8.51 13.06 5.01
N ILE A 36 7.64 13.12 6.02
CA ILE A 36 7.45 14.32 6.85
C ILE A 36 8.38 14.22 8.06
N ASN A 37 9.29 15.17 8.18
CA ASN A 37 10.22 15.26 9.30
C ASN A 37 9.60 16.05 10.46
N ARG A 38 10.10 15.82 11.68
CA ARG A 38 9.62 16.52 12.89
C ARG A 38 9.79 18.04 12.83
N ASN A 39 10.81 18.51 12.12
CA ASN A 39 11.06 19.93 11.89
C ASN A 39 10.18 20.53 10.77
N GLN A 40 9.08 19.87 10.40
CA GLN A 40 8.13 20.29 9.37
C GLN A 40 8.71 20.37 7.95
N THR A 41 9.90 19.82 7.73
CA THR A 41 10.47 19.67 6.39
C THR A 41 9.99 18.39 5.73
N VAL A 42 10.07 18.34 4.41
CA VAL A 42 9.70 17.17 3.61
C VAL A 42 10.91 16.66 2.85
N GLU A 43 11.16 15.36 2.94
CA GLU A 43 12.14 14.64 2.15
C GLU A 43 11.42 13.82 1.07
N ILE A 44 11.96 13.80 -0.15
CA ILE A 44 11.46 12.95 -1.22
C ILE A 44 12.20 11.61 -1.16
N ILE A 45 11.48 10.52 -0.95
CA ILE A 45 12.00 9.18 -1.19
C ILE A 45 11.86 8.90 -2.69
N PRO A 46 12.97 8.66 -3.42
CA PRO A 46 12.92 8.37 -4.84
C PRO A 46 11.98 7.21 -5.12
N TRP A 47 11.19 7.34 -6.18
CA TRP A 47 10.18 6.38 -6.58
C TRP A 47 10.40 5.89 -8.00
N VAL A 48 9.75 4.79 -8.34
CA VAL A 48 9.89 4.14 -9.64
C VAL A 48 9.21 4.99 -10.71
N SER A 49 10.00 5.42 -11.70
CA SER A 49 9.54 6.23 -12.82
C SER A 49 8.36 5.59 -13.55
N GLY A 50 7.36 6.41 -13.91
CA GLY A 50 6.17 5.95 -14.62
C GLY A 50 5.14 5.17 -13.80
N ARG A 51 5.39 4.88 -12.51
CA ARG A 51 4.45 4.16 -11.64
C ARG A 51 3.73 5.10 -10.70
N ALA A 52 2.40 5.07 -10.63
CA ALA A 52 1.67 5.84 -9.63
C ALA A 52 1.91 5.27 -8.22
N ALA A 53 2.02 6.14 -7.22
CA ALA A 53 1.99 5.79 -5.80
C ALA A 53 0.64 6.20 -5.22
N ARG A 54 -0.14 5.22 -4.76
CA ARG A 54 -1.50 5.41 -4.21
C ARG A 54 -1.57 5.24 -2.71
N SER A 55 -0.77 4.33 -2.16
CA SER A 55 -0.79 4.01 -0.75
C SER A 55 0.55 3.51 -0.28
N VAL A 56 0.84 3.73 1.00
CA VAL A 56 2.07 3.33 1.66
C VAL A 56 1.74 2.72 3.01
N TRP A 57 2.48 1.69 3.39
CA TRP A 57 2.37 1.05 4.69
C TRP A 57 3.72 0.50 5.12
N PHE A 58 4.00 0.58 6.42
CA PHE A 58 5.18 -0.04 7.02
C PHE A 58 4.95 -0.25 8.52
N GLU A 59 5.60 -1.29 9.05
CA GLU A 59 5.82 -1.50 10.48
C GLU A 59 7.21 -0.98 10.88
N ASP A 60 8.23 -1.28 10.07
CA ASP A 60 9.60 -0.75 10.19
C ASP A 60 9.90 0.15 8.99
N PRO A 61 10.30 1.42 9.18
CA PRO A 61 10.63 2.32 8.07
C PRO A 61 11.86 1.89 7.25
N ALA A 62 12.64 0.88 7.69
CA ALA A 62 13.67 0.24 6.87
C ALA A 62 13.09 -0.67 5.76
N LEU A 63 11.83 -1.12 5.91
CA LEU A 63 11.13 -1.97 4.96
C LEU A 63 9.74 -1.40 4.66
N ILE A 64 9.63 -0.65 3.57
CA ILE A 64 8.40 0.08 3.22
C ILE A 64 7.66 -0.66 2.12
N PHE A 65 6.35 -0.82 2.26
CA PHE A 65 5.49 -1.32 1.20
C PHE A 65 4.67 -0.17 0.60
N ALA A 66 4.51 -0.18 -0.71
CA ALA A 66 3.71 0.80 -1.41
C ALA A 66 2.98 0.16 -2.59
N CYS A 67 1.79 0.69 -2.90
CA CYS A 67 0.98 0.24 -4.01
C CYS A 67 0.51 1.41 -4.88
N GLY A 68 -0.05 1.10 -6.03
CA GLY A 68 -0.49 2.03 -7.07
C GLY A 68 -0.43 1.35 -8.43
N SER A 69 0.65 1.62 -9.17
CA SER A 69 1.01 0.84 -10.36
C SER A 69 1.88 -0.35 -9.97
N GLY A 70 1.25 -1.40 -9.46
CA GLY A 70 1.95 -2.56 -8.90
C GLY A 70 2.00 -2.55 -7.37
N ILE A 71 2.66 -3.56 -6.79
CA ILE A 71 2.95 -3.65 -5.35
C ILE A 71 4.46 -3.75 -5.20
N LEU A 72 5.05 -2.77 -4.53
CA LEU A 72 6.49 -2.61 -4.41
C LEU A 72 6.91 -2.57 -2.95
N ARG A 73 8.10 -3.10 -2.70
CA ARG A 73 8.78 -3.09 -1.40
C ARG A 73 10.09 -2.32 -1.52
N ARG A 74 10.31 -1.31 -0.70
CA ARG A 74 11.59 -0.64 -0.55
C ARG A 74 12.44 -1.39 0.46
N THR A 75 13.56 -1.91 0.02
CA THR A 75 14.53 -2.61 0.86
C THR A 75 15.33 -1.65 1.74
N PRO A 76 16.01 -2.15 2.79
CA PRO A 76 16.93 -1.35 3.61
C PRO A 76 18.06 -0.69 2.80
N LEU A 77 18.42 -1.28 1.65
CA LEU A 77 19.41 -0.73 0.70
C LEU A 77 18.85 0.43 -0.14
N GLY A 78 17.57 0.76 0.04
CA GLY A 78 16.90 1.86 -0.62
C GLY A 78 16.37 1.59 -2.03
N ARG A 79 16.42 0.33 -2.48
CA ARG A 79 15.89 -0.10 -3.78
C ARG A 79 14.43 -0.52 -3.65
N TRP A 80 13.61 -0.15 -4.63
CA TRP A 80 12.24 -0.65 -4.80
C TRP A 80 12.24 -1.93 -5.62
N GLU A 81 11.56 -2.96 -5.11
CA GLU A 81 11.42 -4.28 -5.73
C GLU A 81 9.93 -4.60 -5.87
N GLU A 82 9.51 -5.08 -7.04
CA GLU A 82 8.13 -5.55 -7.25
C GLU A 82 7.98 -6.96 -6.69
N ILE A 83 6.93 -7.21 -5.90
CA ILE A 83 6.81 -8.45 -5.10
C ILE A 83 5.59 -9.33 -5.46
N GLY A 84 4.74 -8.93 -6.41
CA GLY A 84 3.54 -9.70 -6.76
C GLY A 84 3.57 -10.41 -8.12
N GLY A 85 4.46 -10.07 -9.05
CA GLY A 85 4.46 -10.66 -10.39
C GLY A 85 3.25 -10.27 -11.27
N VAL A 86 3.37 -10.45 -12.59
CA VAL A 86 2.41 -9.91 -13.58
C VAL A 86 1.02 -10.55 -13.50
N GLU A 87 0.93 -11.82 -13.10
CA GLU A 87 -0.34 -12.56 -13.05
C GLU A 87 -1.20 -12.24 -11.82
N VAL A 88 -0.58 -11.75 -10.75
CA VAL A 88 -1.23 -11.49 -9.47
C VAL A 88 -1.65 -10.02 -9.35
N ILE A 89 -0.90 -9.06 -9.88
CA ILE A 89 -1.13 -7.65 -9.54
C ILE A 89 -2.03 -6.94 -10.56
N PRO A 90 -3.16 -6.34 -10.15
CA PRO A 90 -3.93 -5.49 -11.04
C PRO A 90 -3.10 -4.24 -11.35
N ALA A 91 -3.16 -3.76 -12.60
CA ALA A 91 -2.44 -2.55 -13.03
C ALA A 91 -2.73 -1.31 -12.15
N LYS A 92 -3.81 -1.34 -11.36
CA LYS A 92 -4.25 -0.29 -10.44
C LYS A 92 -4.64 -0.87 -9.07
N THR A 93 -3.75 -0.73 -8.10
CA THR A 93 -3.97 -0.99 -6.67
C THR A 93 -4.15 0.35 -5.95
N GLU A 94 -5.03 0.41 -4.96
CA GLU A 94 -5.48 1.68 -4.37
C GLU A 94 -5.12 1.83 -2.88
N ARG A 95 -5.17 0.73 -2.10
CA ARG A 95 -4.72 0.73 -0.70
C ARG A 95 -3.91 -0.50 -0.33
N ILE A 96 -2.95 -0.28 0.55
CA ILE A 96 -2.15 -1.31 1.21
C ILE A 96 -2.21 -1.12 2.73
N ARG A 97 -2.52 -2.18 3.47
CA ARG A 97 -2.56 -2.19 4.93
C ARG A 97 -2.09 -3.55 5.45
N GLY A 98 -1.35 -3.56 6.55
CA GLY A 98 -0.83 -4.78 7.16
C GLY A 98 -0.85 -4.72 8.67
N ILE A 99 -0.71 -5.89 9.29
CA ILE A 99 -0.49 -6.02 10.74
C ILE A 99 0.87 -6.62 11.08
N ALA A 100 1.60 -7.11 10.07
CA ALA A 100 2.98 -7.57 10.15
C ALA A 100 3.62 -7.54 8.76
N LEU A 101 4.96 -7.57 8.67
CA LEU A 101 5.68 -7.55 7.38
C LEU A 101 5.34 -8.74 6.46
N ASN A 102 4.77 -9.80 7.00
CA ASN A 102 4.31 -11.01 6.31
C ASN A 102 2.78 -11.20 6.38
N ASP A 103 2.03 -10.16 6.73
CA ASP A 103 0.57 -10.21 6.80
C ASP A 103 -0.03 -8.88 6.35
N ILE A 104 -0.16 -8.74 5.03
CA ILE A 104 -0.51 -7.48 4.34
C ILE A 104 -1.61 -7.72 3.33
N PHE A 105 -2.61 -6.85 3.32
CA PHE A 105 -3.63 -6.79 2.29
C PHE A 105 -3.41 -5.61 1.33
N VAL A 106 -3.70 -5.86 0.06
CA VAL A 106 -3.78 -4.85 -0.99
C VAL A 106 -5.12 -4.98 -1.68
N VAL A 107 -5.78 -3.84 -1.91
CA VAL A 107 -7.04 -3.80 -2.67
C VAL A 107 -6.92 -2.87 -3.85
N GLY A 108 -7.79 -3.05 -4.85
CA GLY A 108 -7.81 -2.18 -6.01
C GLY A 108 -8.96 -2.43 -6.97
N HIS A 109 -8.69 -2.06 -8.23
CA HIS A 109 -9.65 -2.18 -9.32
C HIS A 109 -9.98 -3.65 -9.63
N PHE A 110 -11.10 -3.89 -10.31
CA PHE A 110 -11.55 -5.22 -10.75
C PHE A 110 -11.80 -6.20 -9.58
N GLY A 111 -12.29 -5.66 -8.46
CA GLY A 111 -12.60 -6.40 -7.24
C GLY A 111 -11.40 -7.06 -6.59
N HIS A 112 -10.20 -6.59 -6.89
CA HIS A 112 -8.99 -7.27 -6.50
C HIS A 112 -8.70 -7.08 -5.01
N ILE A 113 -8.50 -8.18 -4.31
CA ILE A 113 -8.04 -8.25 -2.93
C ILE A 113 -6.90 -9.26 -2.89
N ALA A 114 -5.71 -8.83 -2.53
CA ALA A 114 -4.52 -9.67 -2.48
C ALA A 114 -3.97 -9.71 -1.05
N HIS A 115 -3.67 -10.91 -0.55
CA HIS A 115 -3.07 -11.14 0.76
C HIS A 115 -1.64 -11.62 0.61
N PHE A 116 -0.67 -10.87 1.14
CA PHE A 116 0.74 -11.24 1.20
C PHE A 116 1.04 -11.96 2.51
N ASN A 117 1.59 -13.16 2.41
CA ASN A 117 1.95 -13.99 3.56
C ASN A 117 3.46 -13.98 3.89
N GLY A 118 4.22 -13.04 3.35
CA GLY A 118 5.68 -12.98 3.46
C GLY A 118 6.45 -13.72 2.36
N ASN A 119 5.81 -14.69 1.69
CA ASN A 119 6.42 -15.45 0.60
C ASN A 119 5.78 -15.13 -0.76
N GLY A 120 4.46 -14.96 -0.79
CA GLY A 120 3.73 -14.66 -2.01
C GLY A 120 2.33 -14.13 -1.72
N PHE A 121 1.56 -13.91 -2.79
CA PHE A 121 0.22 -13.36 -2.71
C PHE A 121 -0.84 -14.42 -3.00
N SER A 122 -1.90 -14.43 -2.18
CA SER A 122 -3.16 -15.10 -2.48
C SER A 122 -4.19 -14.06 -2.92
N VAL A 123 -4.86 -14.29 -4.04
CA VAL A 123 -5.80 -13.31 -4.62
C VAL A 123 -7.23 -13.78 -4.54
N PHE A 124 -8.10 -12.88 -4.09
CA PHE A 124 -9.54 -13.04 -4.01
C PHE A 124 -10.21 -11.97 -4.89
N ARG A 125 -11.20 -12.39 -5.68
CA ARG A 125 -12.00 -11.50 -6.55
C ARG A 125 -13.49 -11.79 -6.34
N PRO A 126 -14.08 -11.37 -5.21
CA PRO A 126 -15.48 -11.69 -4.89
C PRO A 126 -16.46 -11.12 -5.93
N ASN A 127 -16.12 -9.99 -6.55
CA ASN A 127 -16.85 -9.41 -7.67
C ASN A 127 -15.88 -8.71 -8.62
N GLY A 128 -15.63 -9.25 -9.80
CA GLY A 128 -14.62 -8.71 -10.74
C GLY A 128 -14.96 -7.35 -11.36
N ALA A 129 -16.17 -6.83 -11.17
CA ALA A 129 -16.64 -5.60 -11.80
C ALA A 129 -16.52 -4.34 -10.91
N ILE A 130 -16.17 -4.49 -9.64
CA ILE A 130 -16.14 -3.36 -8.68
C ILE A 130 -14.76 -2.77 -8.52
N LEU A 131 -14.69 -1.57 -7.96
CA LEU A 131 -13.45 -0.93 -7.55
C LEU A 131 -13.39 -0.89 -6.02
N TYR A 132 -12.40 -1.53 -5.42
CA TYR A 132 -12.09 -1.29 -4.01
C TYR A 132 -11.14 -0.11 -3.92
N LEU A 133 -11.60 0.97 -3.29
CA LEU A 133 -10.88 2.24 -3.18
C LEU A 133 -10.17 2.36 -1.83
N SER A 134 -10.64 1.62 -0.82
CA SER A 134 -9.97 1.59 0.47
C SER A 134 -10.07 0.24 1.16
N CYS A 135 -9.10 -0.05 2.02
CA CYS A 135 -9.20 -1.12 3.00
C CYS A 135 -8.60 -0.71 4.34
N ASP A 136 -8.96 -1.46 5.36
CA ASP A 136 -8.25 -1.52 6.63
C ASP A 136 -8.09 -2.98 7.06
N TYR A 137 -7.06 -3.25 7.86
CA TYR A 137 -6.77 -4.60 8.32
C TYR A 137 -6.24 -4.58 9.75
N GLN A 138 -7.03 -5.14 10.66
CA GLN A 138 -6.69 -5.23 12.08
C GLN A 138 -7.35 -6.45 12.70
N ASN A 139 -6.71 -7.06 13.71
CA ASN A 139 -7.29 -8.17 14.46
C ASN A 139 -7.77 -9.34 13.57
N ASN A 140 -7.00 -9.64 12.53
CA ASN A 140 -7.32 -10.65 11.50
C ASN A 140 -8.64 -10.39 10.75
N LEU A 141 -9.16 -9.16 10.77
CA LEU A 141 -10.33 -8.74 10.00
C LEU A 141 -9.91 -7.69 8.98
N MET A 142 -10.00 -8.06 7.71
CA MET A 142 -9.81 -7.15 6.59
C MET A 142 -11.17 -6.64 6.14
N VAL A 143 -11.29 -5.32 6.01
CA VAL A 143 -12.48 -4.66 5.47
C VAL A 143 -12.07 -3.89 4.22
N ALA A 144 -12.78 -4.10 3.11
CA ALA A 144 -12.59 -3.36 1.86
C ALA A 144 -13.89 -2.64 1.47
N VAL A 145 -13.76 -1.42 0.97
CA VAL A 145 -14.87 -0.57 0.54
C VAL A 145 -14.57 0.10 -0.80
N GLY A 146 -15.63 0.42 -1.53
CA GLY A 146 -15.53 1.16 -2.79
C GLY A 146 -16.85 1.14 -3.56
N GLU A 147 -16.78 0.99 -4.87
CA GLU A 147 -17.93 1.11 -5.78
C GLU A 147 -18.76 -0.18 -5.86
N ASP A 148 -19.19 -0.71 -4.72
CA ASP A 148 -20.01 -1.92 -4.62
C ASP A 148 -21.40 -1.63 -4.04
N GLY A 149 -22.12 -0.67 -4.64
CA GLY A 149 -23.54 -0.45 -4.31
C GLY A 149 -23.83 -0.19 -2.82
N ARG A 150 -22.95 0.53 -2.12
CA ARG A 150 -23.00 0.80 -0.66
C ARG A 150 -22.74 -0.43 0.24
N LYS A 151 -22.02 -1.43 -0.27
CA LYS A 151 -21.55 -2.58 0.51
C LYS A 151 -20.05 -2.47 0.78
N GLY A 152 -19.63 -3.10 1.88
CA GLY A 152 -18.24 -3.42 2.16
C GLY A 152 -18.03 -4.92 2.10
N TYR A 153 -16.80 -5.33 1.82
CA TYR A 153 -16.38 -6.72 1.87
C TYR A 153 -15.56 -6.96 3.13
N LEU A 154 -15.88 -8.04 3.85
CA LEU A 154 -15.20 -8.43 5.06
C LEU A 154 -14.56 -9.80 4.85
N LEU A 155 -13.28 -9.92 5.19
CA LEU A 155 -12.57 -11.19 5.22
C LEU A 155 -11.96 -11.38 6.61
N ARG A 156 -12.34 -12.47 7.27
CA ARG A 156 -11.74 -12.86 8.54
C ARG A 156 -10.72 -13.96 8.31
N MET A 157 -9.49 -13.70 8.72
CA MET A 157 -8.39 -14.66 8.65
C MET A 157 -8.40 -15.53 9.91
N TRP A 158 -8.27 -16.84 9.72
CA TRP A 158 -8.12 -17.81 10.79
C TRP A 158 -6.63 -18.00 11.06
N ARG A 159 -6.25 -18.06 12.33
CA ARG A 159 -4.89 -18.43 12.76
C ARG A 159 -4.79 -19.94 12.90
#